data_AF-A0A7L4RA48-F1
#
_entry.id   AF-A0A7L4RA48-F1
#
_cell.length_a   1.000
_cell.length_b   1.000
_cell.length_c   1.000
_cell.angle_alpha   90.00
_cell.angle_beta   90.00
_cell.angle_gamma   90.00
#
_symmetry.space_group_name_H-M   'P 1'
#
loop_
_entity.id
_entity.type
_entity.pdbx_description
1 polymer ?
#
loop_
_entity_poly.entity_id
_entity_poly.type
_entity_poly.pdbx_seq_one_letter_code
_entity_poly.pdbx_strand_id
1 'polypeptide(L)'
;MKIGIVDTTFSRVDMGAIALDELKKNHGDVEIVRSTVPGIKDLAVECKKLLDGEPETGNRMRNAGCDICMALGMVGGAPVDMQCGHEASLGIQQAKLMTGKHIVEVFVHENEAWSEKEFVGICDNRIRKHVRNAVLLVKDPQALVKNAGKGVRQGKADEGPIGKGRPMMVGIVVSLFNKDITEEMGAKAIQVVEAAGGRTKLLTVPGAFDIPLVAKKLLMDKQVDAVIALGAVVKGETAHDEVVVKAAARKLSDLSLEFRKPVTLGIIGHGADWEEAEERAEDYAERAAVAAISLVKTLRGEDEAEEEG
;
A
#
# COMPACT_ATOMS: atom_id res chain seq x y z
N MET A 1 -22.42 6.48 25.45
CA MET A 1 -21.31 5.73 24.83
C MET A 1 -20.02 6.36 25.29
N LYS A 2 -19.07 5.54 25.76
CA LYS A 2 -17.75 5.97 26.19
C LYS A 2 -16.65 5.27 25.39
N ILE A 3 -15.75 6.05 24.79
CA ILE A 3 -14.62 5.55 24.00
C ILE A 3 -13.32 5.82 24.74
N GLY A 4 -12.50 4.78 24.89
CA GLY A 4 -11.10 4.93 25.29
C GLY A 4 -10.21 5.18 24.07
N ILE A 5 -9.32 6.15 24.13
CA ILE A 5 -8.27 6.39 23.13
C ILE A 5 -6.93 6.19 23.81
N VAL A 6 -6.16 5.21 23.36
CA VAL A 6 -4.80 4.96 23.84
C VAL A 6 -3.81 5.20 22.71
N ASP A 7 -2.89 6.12 22.91
CA ASP A 7 -1.83 6.44 21.95
C ASP A 7 -0.44 6.35 22.58
N THR A 8 0.62 6.57 21.79
CA THR A 8 2.00 6.39 22.24
C THR A 8 2.86 7.63 22.10
N THR A 9 3.82 7.82 23.02
CA THR A 9 4.87 8.84 22.86
C THR A 9 5.91 8.46 21.81
N PHE A 10 6.03 7.16 21.47
CA PHE A 10 6.85 6.69 20.36
C PHE A 10 6.34 7.16 18.99
N SER A 11 5.02 7.35 18.85
CA SER A 11 4.43 7.76 17.57
C SER A 11 4.87 9.16 17.18
N ARG A 12 5.33 9.31 15.93
CA ARG A 12 5.78 10.59 15.35
C ARG A 12 4.62 11.47 14.85
N VAL A 13 3.39 10.97 14.90
CA VAL A 13 2.15 11.70 14.55
C VAL A 13 1.19 11.60 15.73
N ASP A 14 0.61 12.73 16.16
CA ASP A 14 -0.40 12.77 17.23
C ASP A 14 -1.76 12.26 16.72
N MET A 15 -1.83 10.94 16.60
CA MET A 15 -3.04 10.23 16.18
C MET A 15 -4.19 10.37 17.18
N GLY A 16 -3.90 10.55 18.47
CA GLY A 16 -4.91 10.81 19.48
C GLY A 16 -5.61 12.15 19.28
N ALA A 17 -4.87 13.21 18.93
CA ALA A 17 -5.46 14.51 18.60
C ALA A 17 -6.37 14.43 17.36
N ILE A 18 -5.95 13.68 16.33
CA ILE A 18 -6.78 13.45 15.12
C ILE A 18 -8.09 12.73 15.50
N ALA A 19 -8.01 11.70 16.36
CA ALA A 19 -9.19 10.97 16.81
C ALA A 19 -10.14 11.85 17.63
N LEU A 20 -9.60 12.66 18.54
CA LEU A 20 -10.37 13.63 19.32
C LEU A 20 -11.06 14.68 18.43
N ASP A 21 -10.36 15.19 17.42
CA ASP A 21 -10.90 16.15 16.46
C ASP A 21 -12.11 15.56 15.71
N GLU A 22 -12.00 14.33 15.20
CA GLU A 22 -13.09 13.65 14.48
C GLU A 22 -14.29 13.38 15.38
N LEU A 23 -14.06 12.90 16.61
CA LEU A 23 -15.12 12.63 17.58
C LEU A 23 -15.84 13.92 17.99
N LYS A 24 -15.12 14.99 18.30
CA LYS A 24 -15.74 16.27 18.70
C LYS A 24 -16.55 16.89 17.58
N LYS A 25 -16.09 16.80 16.32
CA LYS A 25 -16.78 17.37 15.16
C LYS A 25 -18.03 16.61 14.76
N ASN A 26 -18.00 15.27 14.80
CA ASN A 26 -19.04 14.44 14.19
C ASN A 26 -19.83 13.58 15.20
N HIS A 27 -19.36 13.46 16.44
CA HIS A 27 -19.88 12.54 17.46
C HIS A 27 -19.86 13.18 18.87
N GLY A 28 -20.36 14.41 18.99
CA GLY A 28 -20.30 15.20 20.23
C GLY A 28 -21.07 14.62 21.43
N ASP A 29 -21.85 13.56 21.23
CA ASP A 29 -22.58 12.81 22.28
C ASP A 29 -21.75 11.66 22.90
N VAL A 30 -20.51 11.46 22.44
CA VAL A 30 -19.60 10.43 22.93
C VAL A 30 -18.73 10.97 24.07
N GLU A 31 -18.69 10.28 25.19
CA GLU A 31 -17.72 10.53 26.27
C GLU A 31 -16.36 9.93 25.90
N ILE A 32 -15.28 10.69 26.09
CA ILE A 32 -13.94 10.29 25.62
C ILE A 32 -12.97 10.23 26.80
N VAL A 33 -12.25 9.12 26.93
CA VAL A 33 -11.15 8.96 27.88
C VAL A 33 -9.86 8.73 27.08
N ARG A 34 -8.89 9.63 27.20
CA ARG A 34 -7.58 9.49 26.54
C ARG A 34 -6.51 9.08 27.55
N SER A 35 -5.68 8.12 27.18
CA SER A 35 -4.46 7.75 27.91
C SER A 35 -3.30 7.61 26.94
N THR A 36 -2.08 7.88 27.39
CA THR A 36 -0.87 7.82 26.56
C THR A 36 0.16 6.93 27.24
N VAL A 37 0.76 6.03 26.47
CA VAL A 37 1.78 5.09 26.94
C VAL A 37 3.10 5.29 26.20
N PRO A 38 4.24 4.74 26.68
CA PRO A 38 5.52 4.92 25.99
C PRO A 38 5.54 4.32 24.58
N GLY A 39 5.11 3.07 24.42
CA GLY A 39 5.25 2.35 23.17
C GLY A 39 4.09 1.40 22.85
N ILE A 40 4.19 0.75 21.69
CA ILE A 40 3.12 -0.07 21.13
C ILE A 40 2.81 -1.31 21.98
N LYS A 41 3.81 -1.85 22.69
CA LYS A 41 3.67 -3.02 23.58
C LYS A 41 2.83 -2.73 24.83
N ASP A 42 2.69 -1.47 25.20
CA ASP A 42 1.93 -1.05 26.38
C ASP A 42 0.44 -0.85 26.09
N LEU A 43 0.05 -0.75 24.80
CA LEU A 43 -1.30 -0.42 24.37
C LEU A 43 -2.34 -1.44 24.85
N ALA A 44 -2.02 -2.73 24.80
CA ALA A 44 -2.94 -3.81 25.16
C ALA A 44 -3.41 -3.71 26.61
N VAL A 45 -2.47 -3.54 27.54
CA VAL A 45 -2.75 -3.44 28.97
C VAL A 45 -3.55 -2.18 29.28
N GLU A 46 -3.17 -1.04 28.70
CA GLU A 46 -3.87 0.22 28.95
C GLU A 46 -5.29 0.21 28.36
N CYS A 47 -5.49 -0.36 27.17
CA CYS A 47 -6.83 -0.57 26.61
C CYS A 47 -7.68 -1.47 27.52
N LYS A 48 -7.13 -2.60 27.98
CA LYS A 48 -7.82 -3.50 28.91
C LYS A 48 -8.26 -2.77 30.18
N LYS A 49 -7.37 -1.97 30.79
CA LYS A 49 -7.71 -1.17 31.99
C LYS A 49 -8.87 -0.21 31.74
N LEU A 50 -8.86 0.51 30.61
CA LEU A 50 -9.96 1.43 30.26
C LEU A 50 -11.29 0.68 30.03
N LEU A 51 -11.24 -0.55 29.53
CA LEU A 51 -12.42 -1.38 29.26
C LEU A 51 -13.00 -2.05 30.51
N ASP A 52 -12.17 -2.60 31.38
CA ASP A 52 -12.59 -3.36 32.57
C ASP A 52 -13.17 -2.45 33.65
N GLY A 53 -12.69 -1.20 33.75
CA GLY A 53 -13.15 -0.27 34.78
C GLY A 53 -12.90 -0.79 36.21
N GLU A 54 -11.75 -1.44 36.46
CA GLU A 54 -11.44 -1.99 37.79
C GLU A 54 -11.54 -0.93 38.90
N PRO A 55 -12.04 -1.28 40.11
CA PRO A 55 -12.19 -0.33 41.21
C PRO A 55 -10.83 0.18 41.70
N GLU A 56 -10.76 1.49 41.96
CA GLU A 56 -9.55 2.20 42.40
C GLU A 56 -8.95 1.62 43.70
N THR A 57 -7.64 1.40 43.70
CA THR A 57 -6.82 1.47 44.92
C THR A 57 -5.86 2.66 44.78
N GLY A 58 -6.32 3.85 45.17
CA GLY A 58 -5.48 5.05 45.31
C GLY A 58 -5.74 6.18 44.29
N ASN A 59 -5.16 7.35 44.60
CA ASN A 59 -5.46 8.70 44.09
C ASN A 59 -5.06 8.96 42.61
N ARG A 60 -5.41 8.08 41.67
CA ARG A 60 -5.21 8.27 40.23
C ARG A 60 -6.44 7.79 39.45
N MET A 61 -7.22 8.76 38.99
CA MET A 61 -8.43 8.63 38.18
C MET A 61 -8.26 7.63 37.03
N ARG A 62 -8.82 6.41 37.14
CA ARG A 62 -8.85 5.39 36.04
C ARG A 62 -10.07 4.47 36.06
N ASN A 63 -11.21 4.95 36.53
CA ASN A 63 -12.47 4.22 36.41
C ASN A 63 -13.25 4.70 35.17
N ALA A 64 -12.87 4.21 33.98
CA ALA A 64 -13.50 4.67 32.74
C ALA A 64 -14.74 3.84 32.39
N GLY A 65 -14.62 2.50 32.38
CA GLY A 65 -15.70 1.60 31.95
C GLY A 65 -16.08 1.82 30.48
N CYS A 66 -15.08 2.00 29.60
CA CYS A 66 -15.32 2.29 28.20
C CYS A 66 -16.08 1.14 27.50
N ASP A 67 -16.97 1.49 26.57
CA ASP A 67 -17.71 0.53 25.75
C ASP A 67 -16.82 -0.08 24.66
N ILE A 68 -15.85 0.72 24.18
CA ILE A 68 -14.89 0.37 23.15
C ILE A 68 -13.59 1.17 23.36
N CYS A 69 -12.45 0.62 22.93
CA CYS A 69 -11.18 1.35 22.92
C CYS A 69 -10.59 1.43 21.51
N MET A 70 -9.79 2.46 21.27
CA MET A 70 -8.92 2.60 20.10
C MET A 70 -7.46 2.54 20.55
N ALA A 71 -6.68 1.64 19.96
CA ALA A 71 -5.25 1.50 20.21
C ALA A 71 -4.47 2.07 19.03
N LEU A 72 -3.88 3.25 19.21
CA LEU A 72 -3.24 4.04 18.16
C LEU A 72 -1.72 3.88 18.29
N GLY A 73 -1.08 3.31 17.28
CA GLY A 73 0.33 2.98 17.34
C GLY A 73 1.05 3.21 16.02
N MET A 74 2.30 3.63 16.12
CA MET A 74 3.22 3.70 14.98
C MET A 74 4.25 2.58 15.11
N VAL A 75 4.48 1.87 14.01
CA VAL A 75 5.49 0.80 13.93
C VAL A 75 6.65 1.31 13.09
N GLY A 76 7.87 1.22 13.63
CA GLY A 76 9.09 1.63 12.93
C GLY A 76 9.38 0.79 11.68
N GLY A 77 10.28 1.29 10.84
CA GLY A 77 10.61 0.62 9.57
C GLY A 77 11.52 -0.62 9.70
N ALA A 78 12.16 -0.85 10.85
CA ALA A 78 13.13 -1.93 11.00
C ALA A 78 12.45 -3.30 11.18
N PRO A 79 13.09 -4.42 10.80
CA PRO A 79 12.52 -5.76 10.98
C PRO A 79 12.14 -6.08 12.44
N VAL A 80 12.91 -5.57 13.40
CA VAL A 80 12.62 -5.72 14.84
C VAL A 80 11.34 -4.98 15.25
N ASP A 81 11.06 -3.83 14.63
CA ASP A 81 9.85 -3.06 14.89
C ASP A 81 8.62 -3.79 14.36
N MET A 82 8.72 -4.40 13.18
CA MET A 82 7.66 -5.24 12.61
C MET A 82 7.27 -6.39 13.55
N GLN A 83 8.27 -7.06 14.15
CA GLN A 83 8.03 -8.10 15.15
C GLN A 83 7.38 -7.54 16.42
N CYS A 84 7.87 -6.40 16.91
CA CYS A 84 7.27 -5.73 18.07
C CYS A 84 5.80 -5.32 17.82
N GLY A 85 5.49 -4.87 16.61
CA GLY A 85 4.12 -4.57 16.18
C GLY A 85 3.22 -5.82 16.22
N HIS A 86 3.72 -6.94 15.69
CA HIS A 86 3.00 -8.22 15.76
C HIS A 86 2.71 -8.67 17.21
N GLU A 87 3.72 -8.62 18.08
CA GLU A 87 3.57 -8.95 19.52
C GLU A 87 2.53 -8.05 20.20
N ALA A 88 2.50 -6.76 19.88
CA ALA A 88 1.51 -5.83 20.41
C ALA A 88 0.08 -6.17 19.93
N SER A 89 -0.09 -6.52 18.64
CA SER A 89 -1.38 -6.97 18.10
C SER A 89 -1.89 -8.23 18.80
N LEU A 90 -1.00 -9.19 19.13
CA LEU A 90 -1.37 -10.39 19.92
C LEU A 90 -1.86 -10.02 21.31
N GLY A 91 -1.18 -9.10 22.00
CA GLY A 91 -1.62 -8.59 23.30
C GLY A 91 -3.00 -7.91 23.22
N ILE A 92 -3.23 -7.11 22.17
CA ILE A 92 -4.52 -6.47 21.92
C ILE A 92 -5.62 -7.50 21.67
N GLN A 93 -5.35 -8.56 20.91
CA GLN A 93 -6.30 -9.67 20.70
C GLN A 93 -6.66 -10.36 22.01
N GLN A 94 -5.67 -10.65 22.87
CA GLN A 94 -5.91 -11.22 24.20
C GLN A 94 -6.78 -10.29 25.04
N ALA A 95 -6.50 -8.99 25.06
CA ALA A 95 -7.29 -8.00 25.77
C ALA A 95 -8.76 -7.95 25.28
N LYS A 96 -9.01 -8.02 23.96
CA LYS A 96 -10.37 -8.11 23.42
C LYS A 96 -11.12 -9.34 23.95
N LEU A 97 -10.47 -10.50 23.92
CA LEU A 97 -11.07 -11.76 24.37
C LEU A 97 -11.34 -11.78 25.88
N MET A 98 -10.43 -11.23 26.68
CA MET A 98 -10.59 -11.17 28.14
C MET A 98 -11.69 -10.20 28.59
N THR A 99 -11.89 -9.10 27.86
CA THR A 99 -12.89 -8.08 28.22
C THR A 99 -14.25 -8.30 27.57
N GLY A 100 -14.33 -9.13 26.51
CA GLY A 100 -15.52 -9.27 25.68
C GLY A 100 -15.90 -8.00 24.91
N LYS A 101 -15.01 -7.00 24.87
CA LYS A 101 -15.23 -5.70 24.24
C LYS A 101 -14.26 -5.49 23.07
N HIS A 102 -14.67 -4.66 22.12
CA HIS A 102 -13.83 -4.36 20.97
C HIS A 102 -12.68 -3.41 21.35
N ILE A 103 -11.51 -3.67 20.77
CA ILE A 103 -10.41 -2.71 20.65
C ILE A 103 -10.17 -2.52 19.16
N VAL A 104 -10.35 -1.29 18.66
CA VAL A 104 -10.03 -0.91 17.29
C VAL A 104 -8.55 -0.59 17.23
N GLU A 105 -7.77 -1.57 16.78
CA GLU A 105 -6.33 -1.42 16.55
C GLU A 105 -6.09 -0.56 15.30
N VAL A 106 -5.27 0.48 15.45
CA VAL A 106 -4.89 1.36 14.36
C VAL A 106 -3.38 1.55 14.38
N PHE A 107 -2.69 0.62 13.72
CA PHE A 107 -1.25 0.70 13.52
C PHE A 107 -0.92 1.28 12.14
N VAL A 108 0.06 2.17 12.09
CA VAL A 108 0.62 2.73 10.84
C VAL A 108 2.12 2.44 10.81
N HIS A 109 2.59 1.76 9.76
CA HIS A 109 3.99 1.41 9.64
C HIS A 109 4.73 2.45 8.80
N GLU A 110 5.93 2.87 9.24
CA GLU A 110 6.75 3.87 8.52
C GLU A 110 6.95 3.51 7.04
N ASN A 111 7.09 2.21 6.74
CA ASN A 111 7.30 1.70 5.38
C ASN A 111 6.06 1.81 4.47
N GLU A 112 4.92 2.28 4.97
CA GLU A 112 3.72 2.49 4.14
C GLU A 112 3.77 3.74 3.26
N ALA A 113 4.66 4.68 3.56
CA ALA A 113 4.79 5.97 2.90
C ALA A 113 6.18 6.16 2.31
N TRP A 114 6.27 6.95 1.22
CA TRP A 114 7.54 7.34 0.60
C TRP A 114 8.04 8.70 1.09
N SER A 115 7.23 9.42 1.87
CA SER A 115 7.59 10.72 2.46
C SER A 115 6.83 10.95 3.77
N GLU A 116 7.36 11.80 4.65
CA GLU A 116 6.69 12.17 5.90
C GLU A 116 5.32 12.83 5.65
N LYS A 117 5.21 13.65 4.59
CA LYS A 117 3.94 14.28 4.20
C LYS A 117 2.88 13.24 3.81
N GLU A 118 3.26 12.23 3.03
CA GLU A 118 2.37 11.12 2.69
C GLU A 118 2.00 10.32 3.95
N PHE A 119 2.97 10.07 4.82
CA PHE A 119 2.76 9.34 6.09
C PHE A 119 1.72 10.04 6.98
N VAL A 120 1.85 11.36 7.18
CA VAL A 120 0.87 12.17 7.93
C VAL A 120 -0.53 12.07 7.30
N GLY A 121 -0.62 12.10 5.96
CA GLY A 121 -1.89 11.93 5.25
C GLY A 121 -2.53 10.55 5.45
N ILE A 122 -1.73 9.48 5.48
CA ILE A 122 -2.20 8.13 5.78
C ILE A 122 -2.73 8.05 7.22
N CYS A 123 -1.99 8.60 8.19
CA CYS A 123 -2.41 8.66 9.59
C CYS A 123 -3.74 9.39 9.77
N ASP A 124 -3.88 10.60 9.22
CA ASP A 124 -5.12 11.38 9.35
C ASP A 124 -6.32 10.62 8.77
N ASN A 125 -6.20 10.13 7.53
CA ASN A 125 -7.29 9.41 6.88
C ASN A 125 -7.68 8.13 7.65
N ARG A 126 -6.68 7.33 8.06
CA ARG A 126 -6.92 6.05 8.74
C ARG A 126 -7.60 6.27 10.09
N ILE A 127 -7.08 7.20 10.89
CA ILE A 127 -7.64 7.49 12.22
C ILE A 127 -9.09 7.95 12.12
N ARG A 128 -9.38 8.94 11.27
CA ARG A 128 -10.75 9.45 11.12
C ARG A 128 -11.75 8.38 10.72
N LYS A 129 -11.39 7.53 9.75
CA LYS A 129 -12.29 6.44 9.35
C LYS A 129 -12.43 5.36 10.44
N HIS A 130 -11.37 5.04 11.19
CA HIS A 130 -11.46 4.09 12.31
C HIS A 130 -12.25 4.63 13.50
N VAL A 131 -12.25 5.94 13.75
CA VAL A 131 -13.15 6.59 14.70
C VAL A 131 -14.60 6.30 14.34
N ARG A 132 -14.97 6.51 13.07
CA ARG A 132 -16.34 6.25 12.58
C ARG A 132 -16.72 4.77 12.76
N ASN A 133 -15.80 3.85 12.48
CA ASN A 133 -16.02 2.41 12.71
C ASN A 133 -16.18 2.09 14.21
N ALA A 134 -15.38 2.71 15.08
CA ALA A 134 -15.49 2.51 16.53
C ALA A 134 -16.87 2.97 17.06
N VAL A 135 -17.35 4.12 16.58
CA VAL A 135 -18.70 4.62 16.90
C VAL A 135 -19.77 3.66 16.37
N LEU A 136 -19.64 3.23 15.11
CA LEU A 136 -20.60 2.34 14.46
C LEU A 136 -20.71 0.98 15.17
N LEU A 137 -19.59 0.40 15.61
CA LEU A 137 -19.54 -0.88 16.32
C LEU A 137 -20.28 -0.89 17.66
N VAL A 138 -20.51 0.28 18.27
CA VAL A 138 -21.26 0.37 19.53
C VAL A 138 -22.68 0.86 19.29
N LYS A 139 -22.88 1.85 18.40
CA LYS A 139 -24.20 2.47 18.20
C LYS A 139 -25.11 1.68 17.26
N ASP A 140 -24.59 1.18 16.15
CA ASP A 140 -25.38 0.45 15.15
C ASP A 140 -24.51 -0.57 14.39
N PRO A 141 -24.22 -1.73 15.01
CA PRO A 141 -23.44 -2.78 14.36
C PRO A 141 -24.12 -3.34 13.10
N GLN A 142 -25.45 -3.30 13.03
CA GLN A 142 -26.22 -3.86 11.91
C GLN A 142 -26.03 -3.07 10.62
N ALA A 143 -25.74 -1.77 10.70
CA ALA A 143 -25.38 -0.97 9.54
C ALA A 143 -24.14 -1.50 8.79
N LEU A 144 -23.23 -2.23 9.46
CA LEU A 144 -22.06 -2.84 8.81
C LEU A 144 -22.44 -3.91 7.77
N VAL A 145 -23.59 -4.58 7.94
CA VAL A 145 -24.09 -5.60 7.01
C VAL A 145 -24.25 -5.03 5.60
N LYS A 146 -24.66 -3.76 5.48
CA LYS A 146 -24.80 -3.07 4.18
C LYS A 146 -23.48 -2.91 3.43
N ASN A 147 -22.35 -3.01 4.14
CA ASN A 147 -21.00 -2.86 3.60
C ASN A 147 -20.23 -4.19 3.56
N ALA A 148 -20.86 -5.30 3.94
CA ALA A 148 -20.26 -6.62 3.83
C ALA A 148 -19.84 -6.90 2.37
N GLY A 149 -18.59 -7.32 2.19
CA GLY A 149 -18.05 -7.69 0.87
C GLY A 149 -17.73 -6.54 -0.08
N LYS A 150 -17.86 -5.27 0.33
CA LYS A 150 -17.61 -4.11 -0.56
C LYS A 150 -16.14 -3.65 -0.65
N GLY A 151 -15.22 -4.30 0.05
CA GLY A 151 -13.78 -3.95 -0.01
C GLY A 151 -13.44 -2.55 0.54
N VAL A 152 -14.21 -2.05 1.50
CA VAL A 152 -13.98 -0.73 2.13
C VAL A 152 -12.67 -0.74 2.93
N ARG A 153 -11.80 0.26 2.72
CA ARG A 153 -10.45 0.34 3.33
C ARG A 153 -10.23 1.58 4.19
N GLN A 154 -9.20 1.50 5.04
CA GLN A 154 -8.84 2.49 6.04
C GLN A 154 -7.43 3.06 5.78
N GLY A 155 -7.34 4.35 5.42
CA GLY A 155 -6.07 5.02 5.07
C GLY A 155 -5.69 5.00 3.58
N LYS A 156 -6.27 4.10 2.77
CA LYS A 156 -6.11 4.07 1.30
C LYS A 156 -7.50 4.05 0.62
N ALA A 157 -7.52 4.13 -0.72
CA ALA A 157 -8.75 4.00 -1.51
C ALA A 157 -9.41 2.63 -1.28
N ASP A 158 -10.74 2.59 -1.36
CA ASP A 158 -11.51 1.35 -1.26
C ASP A 158 -11.16 0.43 -2.44
N GLU A 159 -11.09 -0.88 -2.19
CA GLU A 159 -10.81 -1.85 -3.26
C GLU A 159 -12.04 -2.22 -4.07
N GLY A 160 -13.23 -1.95 -3.53
CA GLY A 160 -14.47 -2.40 -4.11
C GLY A 160 -14.71 -3.90 -3.89
N PRO A 161 -15.90 -4.39 -4.27
CA PRO A 161 -16.19 -5.81 -4.25
C PRO A 161 -15.35 -6.55 -5.30
N ILE A 162 -15.00 -7.81 -5.02
CA ILE A 162 -14.46 -8.71 -6.03
C ILE A 162 -15.63 -9.14 -6.93
N GLY A 163 -15.62 -8.72 -8.21
CA GLY A 163 -16.67 -8.97 -9.20
C GLY A 163 -16.15 -9.57 -10.51
N LYS A 164 -16.97 -9.55 -11.57
CA LYS A 164 -16.66 -10.10 -12.92
C LYS A 164 -15.64 -9.24 -13.67
N GLY A 165 -14.37 -9.38 -13.32
CA GLY A 165 -13.24 -8.80 -14.05
C GLY A 165 -13.14 -7.27 -13.93
N ARG A 166 -11.91 -6.76 -13.99
CA ARG A 166 -11.63 -5.33 -14.19
C ARG A 166 -10.68 -5.19 -15.37
N PRO A 167 -10.71 -4.05 -16.10
CA PRO A 167 -9.71 -3.77 -17.11
C PRO A 167 -8.30 -3.96 -16.54
N MET A 168 -7.44 -4.58 -17.33
CA MET A 168 -6.02 -4.73 -16.99
C MET A 168 -5.41 -3.35 -16.77
N MET A 169 -4.65 -3.19 -15.71
CA MET A 169 -3.90 -1.98 -15.43
C MET A 169 -2.41 -2.31 -15.51
N VAL A 170 -1.72 -1.66 -16.43
CA VAL A 170 -0.30 -1.87 -16.67
C VAL A 170 0.48 -0.65 -16.20
N GLY A 171 1.40 -0.87 -15.27
CA GLY A 171 2.39 0.15 -14.90
C GLY A 171 3.44 0.27 -16.00
N ILE A 172 3.79 1.47 -16.42
CA ILE A 172 4.86 1.70 -17.40
C ILE A 172 5.92 2.55 -16.71
N VAL A 173 7.16 2.07 -16.70
CA VAL A 173 8.31 2.81 -16.15
C VAL A 173 9.28 3.12 -17.27
N VAL A 174 9.46 4.41 -17.54
CA VAL A 174 10.31 4.89 -18.65
C VAL A 174 11.54 5.60 -18.10
N SER A 175 12.72 5.17 -18.55
CA SER A 175 13.98 5.90 -18.32
C SER A 175 14.01 7.20 -19.12
N LEU A 176 14.39 8.31 -18.49
CA LEU A 176 14.60 9.60 -19.16
C LEU A 176 15.98 9.72 -19.82
N PHE A 177 16.88 8.75 -19.60
CA PHE A 177 18.12 8.63 -20.36
C PHE A 177 17.80 8.28 -21.82
N ASN A 178 18.41 8.98 -22.78
CA ASN A 178 18.11 8.92 -24.21
C ASN A 178 16.63 9.22 -24.52
N LYS A 179 16.14 10.34 -23.96
CA LYS A 179 14.73 10.75 -23.94
C LYS A 179 14.05 10.74 -25.31
N ASP A 180 14.74 11.15 -26.36
CA ASP A 180 14.18 11.20 -27.72
C ASP A 180 13.70 9.80 -28.17
N ILE A 181 14.45 8.75 -27.82
CA ILE A 181 14.09 7.36 -28.08
C ILE A 181 13.04 6.88 -27.07
N THR A 182 13.27 7.10 -25.78
CA THR A 182 12.44 6.48 -24.73
C THR A 182 11.05 7.10 -24.60
N GLU A 183 10.83 8.34 -25.03
CA GLU A 183 9.50 8.93 -25.13
C GLU A 183 8.63 8.22 -26.17
N GLU A 184 9.20 7.90 -27.32
CA GLU A 184 8.52 7.12 -28.37
C GLU A 184 8.18 5.71 -27.88
N MET A 185 9.12 5.06 -27.19
CA MET A 185 8.87 3.76 -26.55
C MET A 185 7.68 3.84 -25.56
N GLY A 186 7.65 4.88 -24.72
CA GLY A 186 6.58 5.11 -23.76
C GLY A 186 5.22 5.29 -24.44
N ALA A 187 5.16 6.14 -25.48
CA ALA A 187 3.95 6.38 -26.26
C ALA A 187 3.43 5.09 -26.93
N LYS A 188 4.34 4.32 -27.54
CA LYS A 188 4.01 3.05 -28.19
C LYS A 188 3.44 2.03 -27.21
N ALA A 189 4.07 1.86 -26.05
CA ALA A 189 3.57 0.93 -25.03
C ALA A 189 2.18 1.32 -24.50
N ILE A 190 1.92 2.63 -24.33
CA ILE A 190 0.59 3.12 -23.96
C ILE A 190 -0.44 2.76 -25.03
N GLN A 191 -0.14 3.06 -26.29
CA GLN A 191 -1.02 2.76 -27.41
C GLN A 191 -1.39 1.28 -27.47
N VAL A 192 -0.41 0.38 -27.31
CA VAL A 192 -0.63 -1.08 -27.36
C VAL A 192 -1.52 -1.56 -26.20
N VAL A 193 -1.27 -1.09 -24.97
CA VAL A 193 -2.08 -1.46 -23.80
C VAL A 193 -3.51 -0.95 -23.92
N GLU A 194 -3.69 0.30 -24.37
CA GLU A 194 -5.03 0.89 -24.53
C GLU A 194 -5.82 0.23 -25.66
N ALA A 195 -5.15 -0.14 -26.77
CA ALA A 195 -5.77 -0.89 -27.87
C ALA A 195 -6.29 -2.27 -27.42
N ALA A 196 -5.66 -2.88 -26.41
CA ALA A 196 -6.11 -4.12 -25.80
C ALA A 196 -7.21 -3.93 -24.73
N GLY A 197 -7.75 -2.71 -24.57
CA GLY A 197 -8.76 -2.38 -23.56
C GLY A 197 -8.20 -2.24 -22.13
N GLY A 198 -6.88 -2.20 -21.99
CA GLY A 198 -6.18 -1.95 -20.73
C GLY A 198 -6.14 -0.47 -20.36
N ARG A 199 -5.62 -0.19 -19.18
CA ARG A 199 -5.30 1.14 -18.66
C ARG A 199 -3.84 1.20 -18.27
N THR A 200 -3.26 2.39 -18.32
CA THR A 200 -1.84 2.57 -18.04
C THR A 200 -1.61 3.49 -16.83
N LYS A 201 -0.49 3.27 -16.14
CA LYS A 201 0.05 4.18 -15.13
C LYS A 201 1.52 4.42 -15.45
N LEU A 202 1.79 5.55 -16.11
CA LEU A 202 3.14 5.95 -16.50
C LEU A 202 3.88 6.62 -15.34
N LEU A 203 5.11 6.17 -15.08
CA LEU A 203 6.09 6.84 -14.21
C LEU A 203 7.43 6.92 -14.93
N THR A 204 8.19 7.97 -14.67
CA THR A 204 9.51 8.18 -15.27
C THR A 204 10.62 8.08 -14.23
N VAL A 205 11.81 7.65 -14.64
CA VAL A 205 13.01 7.55 -13.80
C VAL A 205 14.24 8.14 -14.49
N PRO A 206 15.30 8.54 -13.76
CA PRO A 206 16.48 9.13 -14.38
C PRO A 206 17.17 8.19 -15.39
N GLY A 207 17.37 6.91 -15.03
CA GLY A 207 18.01 5.93 -15.90
C GLY A 207 17.45 4.51 -15.75
N ALA A 208 17.89 3.62 -16.63
CA ALA A 208 17.49 2.20 -16.64
C ALA A 208 17.79 1.47 -15.31
N PHE A 209 18.86 1.88 -14.61
CA PHE A 209 19.24 1.33 -13.30
C PHE A 209 18.21 1.62 -12.19
N ASP A 210 17.46 2.71 -12.32
CA ASP A 210 16.49 3.17 -11.31
C ASP A 210 15.11 2.54 -11.51
N ILE A 211 14.86 1.94 -12.68
CA ILE A 211 13.57 1.31 -13.04
C ILE A 211 13.10 0.30 -11.98
N PRO A 212 13.92 -0.63 -11.45
CA PRO A 212 13.46 -1.64 -10.50
C PRO A 212 12.82 -1.05 -9.24
N LEU A 213 13.29 0.09 -8.73
CA LEU A 213 12.74 0.71 -7.53
C LEU A 213 11.30 1.20 -7.77
N VAL A 214 11.07 1.87 -8.91
CA VAL A 214 9.74 2.36 -9.29
C VAL A 214 8.83 1.22 -9.73
N ALA A 215 9.37 0.19 -10.38
CA ALA A 215 8.65 -1.03 -10.68
C ALA A 215 8.14 -1.70 -9.39
N LYS A 216 8.98 -1.83 -8.35
CA LYS A 216 8.55 -2.33 -7.03
C LYS A 216 7.40 -1.51 -6.45
N LYS A 217 7.48 -0.18 -6.51
CA LYS A 217 6.40 0.71 -6.06
C LYS A 217 5.08 0.45 -6.81
N LEU A 218 5.13 0.25 -8.12
CA LEU A 218 3.95 -0.09 -8.93
C LEU A 218 3.42 -1.49 -8.62
N LEU A 219 4.30 -2.47 -8.43
CA LEU A 219 3.90 -3.86 -8.11
C LEU A 219 3.22 -3.97 -6.74
N MET A 220 3.58 -3.11 -5.78
CA MET A 220 2.90 -2.97 -4.48
C MET A 220 1.47 -2.41 -4.62
N ASP A 221 1.13 -1.75 -5.73
CA ASP A 221 -0.23 -1.32 -6.04
C ASP A 221 -1.05 -2.54 -6.51
N LYS A 222 -2.04 -2.95 -5.71
CA LYS A 222 -2.90 -4.10 -6.03
C LYS A 222 -3.74 -3.89 -7.29
N GLN A 223 -3.91 -2.64 -7.73
CA GLN A 223 -4.57 -2.35 -8.99
C GLN A 223 -3.66 -2.60 -10.19
N VAL A 224 -2.33 -2.61 -10.05
CA VAL A 224 -1.42 -2.89 -11.18
C VAL A 224 -1.30 -4.40 -11.38
N ASP A 225 -1.55 -4.87 -12.60
CA ASP A 225 -1.53 -6.28 -12.99
C ASP A 225 -0.17 -6.70 -13.58
N ALA A 226 0.51 -5.80 -14.27
CA ALA A 226 1.85 -5.99 -14.83
C ALA A 226 2.63 -4.68 -14.87
N VAL A 227 3.95 -4.75 -15.01
CA VAL A 227 4.83 -3.59 -15.21
C VAL A 227 5.65 -3.77 -16.50
N ILE A 228 5.69 -2.75 -17.34
CA ILE A 228 6.57 -2.65 -18.52
C ILE A 228 7.75 -1.74 -18.15
N ALA A 229 8.96 -2.26 -18.26
CA ALA A 229 10.20 -1.52 -18.03
C ALA A 229 10.82 -1.09 -19.36
N LEU A 230 10.88 0.22 -19.62
CA LEU A 230 11.36 0.79 -20.88
C LEU A 230 12.59 1.68 -20.66
N GLY A 231 13.56 1.56 -21.56
CA GLY A 231 14.73 2.41 -21.58
C GLY A 231 15.62 2.13 -22.77
N ALA A 232 16.50 3.06 -23.10
CA ALA A 232 17.50 2.88 -24.14
C ALA A 232 18.89 3.15 -23.56
N VAL A 233 19.75 2.13 -23.57
CA VAL A 233 21.15 2.26 -23.13
C VAL A 233 22.04 2.07 -24.36
N VAL A 234 22.34 3.19 -25.02
CA VAL A 234 23.21 3.24 -26.21
C VAL A 234 24.66 2.98 -25.80
N LYS A 235 25.40 2.29 -26.67
CA LYS A 235 26.81 1.91 -26.45
C LYS A 235 27.68 3.14 -26.12
N GLY A 236 28.36 3.06 -24.97
CA GLY A 236 29.36 4.03 -24.56
C GLY A 236 30.80 3.56 -24.80
N GLU A 237 31.76 4.35 -24.34
CA GLU A 237 33.19 4.02 -24.43
C GLU A 237 33.65 2.95 -23.42
N THR A 238 32.78 2.56 -22.48
CA THR A 238 33.10 1.64 -21.38
C THR A 238 32.05 0.52 -21.27
N ALA A 239 32.39 -0.59 -20.61
CA ALA A 239 31.46 -1.71 -20.33
C ALA A 239 30.39 -1.40 -19.26
N HIS A 240 30.21 -0.12 -18.89
CA HIS A 240 29.25 0.30 -17.87
C HIS A 240 27.79 0.05 -18.28
N ASP A 241 27.49 0.22 -19.56
CA ASP A 241 26.18 -0.04 -20.17
C ASP A 241 25.71 -1.49 -19.95
N GLU A 242 26.59 -2.46 -20.20
CA GLU A 242 26.33 -3.88 -20.02
C GLU A 242 26.03 -4.22 -18.55
N VAL A 243 26.81 -3.66 -17.62
CA VAL A 243 26.61 -3.87 -16.18
C VAL A 243 25.26 -3.32 -15.73
N VAL A 244 24.90 -2.11 -16.18
CA VAL A 244 23.63 -1.47 -15.83
C VAL A 244 22.43 -2.27 -16.34
N VAL A 245 22.44 -2.66 -17.62
CA VAL A 245 21.33 -3.40 -18.23
C VAL A 245 21.16 -4.77 -17.58
N LYS A 246 22.25 -5.51 -17.34
CA LYS A 246 22.18 -6.84 -16.70
C LYS A 246 21.70 -6.75 -15.24
N ALA A 247 22.17 -5.75 -14.49
CA ALA A 247 21.72 -5.54 -13.11
C ALA A 247 20.22 -5.20 -13.04
N ALA A 248 19.76 -4.30 -13.92
CA ALA A 248 18.35 -3.93 -14.01
C ALA A 248 17.47 -5.12 -14.42
N ALA A 249 17.82 -5.83 -15.49
CA ALA A 249 17.07 -7.00 -15.98
C ALA A 249 16.94 -8.10 -14.92
N ARG A 250 18.03 -8.40 -14.19
CA ARG A 250 18.00 -9.37 -13.08
C ARG A 250 17.03 -8.93 -11.99
N LYS A 251 17.08 -7.67 -11.57
CA LYS A 251 16.19 -7.16 -10.52
C LYS A 251 14.73 -7.11 -10.95
N LEU A 252 14.45 -6.80 -12.21
CA LEU A 252 13.09 -6.86 -12.75
C LEU A 252 12.53 -8.29 -12.75
N SER A 253 13.36 -9.27 -13.10
CA SER A 253 12.99 -10.69 -13.01
C SER A 253 12.73 -11.14 -11.57
N ASP A 254 13.61 -10.78 -10.61
CA ASP A 254 13.41 -11.03 -9.17
C ASP A 254 12.06 -10.47 -8.71
N LEU A 255 11.75 -9.22 -9.10
CA LEU A 255 10.50 -8.53 -8.73
C LEU A 255 9.26 -9.21 -9.33
N SER A 256 9.34 -9.72 -10.57
CA SER A 256 8.22 -10.44 -11.18
C SER A 256 7.82 -11.68 -10.38
N LEU A 257 8.82 -12.42 -9.88
CA LEU A 257 8.61 -13.60 -9.04
C LEU A 257 8.17 -13.22 -7.62
N GLU A 258 8.81 -12.22 -6.99
CA GLU A 258 8.48 -11.71 -5.65
C GLU A 258 7.00 -11.29 -5.56
N PHE A 259 6.52 -10.54 -6.56
CA PHE A 259 5.18 -9.97 -6.55
C PHE A 259 4.13 -10.80 -7.30
N ARG A 260 4.54 -11.89 -7.96
CA ARG A 260 3.68 -12.76 -8.79
C ARG A 260 2.89 -11.97 -9.84
N LYS A 261 3.54 -10.99 -10.46
CA LYS A 261 3.01 -10.13 -11.50
C LYS A 261 4.04 -10.01 -12.62
N PRO A 262 3.65 -10.01 -13.90
CA PRO A 262 4.61 -9.88 -14.99
C PRO A 262 5.38 -8.56 -14.89
N VAL A 263 6.71 -8.63 -15.05
CA VAL A 263 7.55 -7.47 -15.29
C VAL A 263 8.26 -7.70 -16.61
N THR A 264 7.86 -6.99 -17.66
CA THR A 264 8.38 -7.20 -19.01
C THR A 264 9.46 -6.18 -19.34
N LEU A 265 10.44 -6.64 -20.14
CA LEU A 265 11.65 -5.91 -20.46
C LEU A 265 11.57 -5.35 -21.87
N GLY A 266 11.49 -4.02 -21.99
CA GLY A 266 11.71 -3.27 -23.23
C GLY A 266 12.88 -2.31 -23.06
N ILE A 267 13.96 -2.75 -22.40
CA ILE A 267 15.20 -1.98 -22.30
C ILE A 267 16.07 -2.37 -23.50
N ILE A 268 16.37 -1.42 -24.39
CA ILE A 268 17.34 -1.61 -25.47
C ILE A 268 18.73 -1.65 -24.83
N GLY A 269 19.40 -2.78 -25.03
CA GLY A 269 20.60 -3.17 -24.29
C GLY A 269 21.92 -2.81 -24.96
N HIS A 270 22.99 -3.26 -24.31
CA HIS A 270 24.38 -2.97 -24.66
C HIS A 270 24.73 -3.28 -26.13
N GLY A 271 25.60 -2.46 -26.69
CA GLY A 271 26.17 -2.67 -28.03
C GLY A 271 25.37 -2.06 -29.18
N ALA A 272 24.13 -1.61 -28.96
CA ALA A 272 23.38 -0.83 -29.95
C ALA A 272 23.96 0.59 -30.06
N ASP A 273 24.21 1.07 -31.27
CA ASP A 273 24.43 2.49 -31.49
C ASP A 273 23.11 3.29 -31.46
N TRP A 274 23.18 4.59 -31.70
CA TRP A 274 22.01 5.46 -31.62
C TRP A 274 20.96 5.12 -32.69
N GLU A 275 21.40 4.92 -33.94
CA GLU A 275 20.52 4.65 -35.08
C GLU A 275 19.83 3.29 -34.90
N GLU A 276 20.58 2.27 -34.46
CA GLU A 276 20.01 0.98 -34.11
C GLU A 276 19.02 1.05 -32.94
N ALA A 277 19.26 1.91 -31.96
CA ALA A 277 18.35 2.08 -30.82
C ALA A 277 17.06 2.81 -31.24
N GLU A 278 17.16 3.78 -32.13
CA GLU A 278 16.02 4.52 -32.70
C GLU A 278 15.14 3.58 -33.55
N GLU A 279 15.72 2.82 -34.48
CA GLU A 279 14.99 1.86 -35.32
C GLU A 279 14.28 0.75 -34.51
N ARG A 280 14.83 0.39 -33.34
CA ARG A 280 14.30 -0.67 -32.47
C ARG A 280 13.31 -0.17 -31.42
N ALA A 281 13.17 1.14 -31.25
CA ALA A 281 12.41 1.76 -30.16
C ALA A 281 10.97 1.25 -30.07
N GLU A 282 10.22 1.41 -31.16
CA GLU A 282 8.82 0.98 -31.21
C GLU A 282 8.67 -0.53 -31.05
N ASP A 283 9.48 -1.31 -31.75
CA ASP A 283 9.39 -2.78 -31.73
C ASP A 283 9.68 -3.36 -30.33
N TYR A 284 10.71 -2.85 -29.63
CA TYR A 284 11.00 -3.28 -28.26
C TYR A 284 9.88 -2.91 -27.29
N ALA A 285 9.31 -1.71 -27.42
CA ALA A 285 8.20 -1.26 -26.58
C ALA A 285 6.93 -2.08 -26.85
N GLU A 286 6.61 -2.33 -28.11
CA GLU A 286 5.46 -3.14 -28.53
C GLU A 286 5.58 -4.58 -28.02
N ARG A 287 6.72 -5.24 -28.23
CA ARG A 287 6.95 -6.60 -27.74
C ARG A 287 6.84 -6.69 -26.22
N ALA A 288 7.38 -5.72 -25.48
CA ALA A 288 7.27 -5.70 -24.02
C ALA A 288 5.83 -5.50 -23.56
N ALA A 289 5.04 -4.67 -24.25
CA ALA A 289 3.62 -4.46 -23.96
C ALA A 289 2.77 -5.69 -24.28
N VAL A 290 2.95 -6.29 -25.46
CA VAL A 290 2.26 -7.54 -25.86
C VAL A 290 2.56 -8.65 -24.87
N ALA A 291 3.83 -8.85 -24.50
CA ALA A 291 4.20 -9.86 -23.50
C ALA A 291 3.54 -9.62 -22.14
N ALA A 292 3.41 -8.36 -21.70
CA ALA A 292 2.76 -8.04 -20.43
C ALA A 292 1.27 -8.42 -20.48
N ILE A 293 0.60 -8.07 -21.58
CA ILE A 293 -0.82 -8.36 -21.79
C ILE A 293 -1.05 -9.87 -21.82
N SER A 294 -0.31 -10.60 -22.66
CA SER A 294 -0.43 -12.05 -22.80
C SER A 294 -0.18 -12.76 -21.46
N LEU A 295 0.88 -12.41 -20.75
CA LEU A 295 1.16 -13.03 -19.45
C LEU A 295 0.07 -12.75 -18.42
N VAL A 296 -0.52 -11.55 -18.40
CA VAL A 296 -1.66 -11.28 -17.50
C VAL A 296 -2.86 -12.15 -17.87
N LYS A 297 -3.19 -12.27 -19.15
CA LYS A 297 -4.30 -13.14 -19.61
C LYS A 297 -4.07 -14.60 -19.21
N THR A 298 -2.88 -15.13 -19.47
CA THR A 298 -2.50 -16.50 -19.08
C THR A 298 -2.59 -16.70 -17.57
N LEU A 299 -2.04 -15.77 -16.76
CA LEU A 299 -2.07 -15.87 -15.30
C LEU A 299 -3.48 -15.72 -14.71
N ARG A 300 -4.40 -15.09 -15.44
CA ARG A 300 -5.82 -14.99 -15.06
C ARG A 300 -6.66 -16.16 -15.57
N GLY A 301 -6.11 -17.02 -16.42
CA GLY A 301 -6.86 -18.11 -17.08
C GLY A 301 -7.85 -17.59 -18.13
N GLU A 302 -7.62 -16.39 -18.70
CA GLU A 302 -8.50 -15.80 -19.70
C GLU A 302 -8.31 -16.44 -21.09
N ASP A 303 -7.18 -17.12 -21.34
CA ASP A 303 -6.89 -17.79 -22.62
C ASP A 303 -7.69 -19.10 -22.82
N GLU A 304 -8.15 -19.75 -21.73
CA GLU A 304 -8.92 -21.00 -21.80
C GLU A 304 -10.41 -20.76 -22.14
N ALA A 305 -10.91 -19.55 -21.95
CA ALA A 305 -12.32 -19.20 -22.17
C ALA A 305 -12.67 -18.92 -23.64
N GLU A 306 -11.67 -18.70 -24.50
CA GLU A 306 -11.87 -18.44 -25.94
C GLU A 306 -11.97 -19.74 -26.78
N GLU A 307 -11.57 -20.91 -26.26
CA GLU A 307 -11.62 -22.19 -26.98
C GLU A 307 -12.95 -22.97 -26.78
N GLU A 308 -13.80 -22.61 -25.82
CA GLU A 308 -15.09 -23.28 -25.54
C GLU A 308 -16.34 -22.49 -26.04
N GLY A 309 -16.15 -21.47 -26.88
CA GLY A 309 -17.21 -20.57 -27.39
C GLY A 309 -17.72 -20.87 -28.79
#